data_AF-A0A661JEC0-F1
#
_entry.id   AF-A0A661JEC0-F1
#
_cell.length_a   1.000
_cell.length_b   1.000
_cell.length_c   1.000
_cell.angle_alpha   90.00
_cell.angle_beta   90.00
_cell.angle_gamma   90.00
#
_symmetry.space_group_name_H-M   'P 1'
#
loop_
_entity.id
_entity.type
_entity.pdbx_description
1 polymer ?
#
loop_
_entity_poly.entity_id
_entity_poly.type
_entity_poly.pdbx_seq_one_letter_code
_entity_poly.pdbx_strand_id
1 'polypeptide(L)'
;RLRSHIASIINKERKRIDELKNLFTKELKFDPLDDLDRLARKMDQLSDTIKFAVYGYAPIFDQAIVDEKRLEELFNFDQSLEKELLEVKAQVDILVSSPEKELNEKIKEVELSLTKLEDKLKMREEFLKQVK
;
A
#
# COMPACT_ATOMS: atom_id res chain seq x y z
N ARG A 1 12.54 -3.32 -7.46
CA ARG A 1 11.82 -2.87 -8.66
C ARG A 1 10.31 -2.79 -8.38
N LEU A 2 9.61 -3.89 -8.09
CA LEU A 2 8.19 -3.86 -7.68
C LEU A 2 7.94 -3.20 -6.30
N ARG A 3 8.62 -3.63 -5.23
CA ARG A 3 8.45 -3.04 -3.89
C ARG A 3 8.65 -1.53 -3.85
N SER A 4 9.75 -1.05 -4.42
CA SER A 4 10.04 0.38 -4.53
C SER A 4 8.97 1.13 -5.33
N HIS A 5 8.41 0.49 -6.37
CA HIS A 5 7.29 1.05 -7.13
C HIS A 5 6.02 1.15 -6.26
N ILE A 6 5.61 0.07 -5.59
CA ILE A 6 4.46 0.07 -4.66
C ILE A 6 4.64 1.15 -3.60
N ALA A 7 5.79 1.19 -2.93
CA ALA A 7 6.07 2.19 -1.89
C ALA A 7 6.03 3.63 -2.42
N SER A 8 6.53 3.85 -3.65
CA SER A 8 6.47 5.16 -4.31
C SER A 8 5.03 5.57 -4.63
N ILE A 9 4.18 4.63 -5.06
CA ILE A 9 2.77 4.91 -5.34
C ILE A 9 2.03 5.19 -4.03
N ILE A 10 2.19 4.38 -2.98
CA ILE A 10 1.57 4.66 -1.67
C ILE A 10 1.98 6.03 -1.13
N ASN A 11 3.27 6.40 -1.25
CA ASN A 11 3.71 7.74 -0.84
C ASN A 11 3.08 8.86 -1.69
N LYS A 12 2.91 8.64 -3.00
CA LYS A 12 2.20 9.59 -3.87
C LYS A 12 0.75 9.77 -3.44
N GLU A 13 0.04 8.68 -3.16
CA GLU A 13 -1.36 8.75 -2.72
C GLU A 13 -1.48 9.39 -1.32
N ARG A 14 -0.54 9.13 -0.41
CA ARG A 14 -0.45 9.81 0.90
C ARG A 14 -0.35 11.32 0.77
N LYS A 15 0.46 11.83 -0.17
CA LYS A 15 0.57 13.28 -0.41
C LYS A 15 -0.76 13.92 -0.82
N ARG A 16 -1.64 13.19 -1.52
CA ARG A 16 -2.97 13.69 -1.87
C ARG A 16 -3.87 13.80 -0.64
N ILE A 17 -3.72 12.90 0.34
CA ILE A 17 -4.38 13.02 1.63
C ILE A 17 -3.90 14.28 2.37
N ASP A 18 -2.60 14.61 2.31
CA ASP A 18 -2.12 15.88 2.90
C ASP A 18 -2.63 17.12 2.17
N GLU A 19 -2.75 17.07 0.85
CA GLU A 19 -3.36 18.15 0.07
C GLU A 19 -4.83 18.36 0.49
N LEU A 20 -5.59 17.28 0.70
CA LEU A 20 -6.96 17.35 1.21
C LEU A 20 -7.01 17.93 2.64
N LYS A 21 -6.13 17.49 3.54
CA LYS A 21 -6.03 18.05 4.89
C LYS A 21 -5.72 19.55 4.88
N ASN A 22 -4.81 19.97 4.00
CA ASN A 22 -4.47 21.38 3.82
C ASN A 22 -5.66 22.19 3.30
N LEU A 23 -6.49 21.61 2.43
CA LEU A 23 -7.74 22.24 1.97
C LEU A 23 -8.71 22.43 3.13
N PHE A 24 -8.99 21.40 3.92
CA PHE A 24 -9.90 21.50 5.07
C PHE A 24 -9.39 22.43 6.16
N THR A 25 -8.08 22.47 6.39
CA THR A 25 -7.47 23.45 7.30
C THR A 25 -7.75 24.89 6.84
N LYS A 26 -7.64 25.16 5.53
CA LYS A 26 -7.96 26.49 4.96
C LYS A 26 -9.45 26.83 5.04
N GLU A 27 -10.31 25.82 4.94
CA GLU A 27 -11.77 25.95 5.08
C GLU A 27 -12.25 25.98 6.54
N LEU A 28 -11.33 25.91 7.52
CA LEU A 28 -11.64 25.82 8.96
C LEU A 28 -12.51 24.60 9.33
N LYS A 29 -12.39 23.52 8.56
CA LYS A 29 -13.03 22.22 8.79
C LYS A 29 -12.07 21.30 9.51
N PHE A 30 -12.21 21.20 10.82
CA PHE A 30 -11.25 20.45 11.65
C PHE A 30 -11.72 19.04 11.98
N ASP A 31 -13.03 18.79 11.96
CA ASP A 31 -13.65 17.52 12.31
C ASP A 31 -13.02 16.30 11.59
N PRO A 32 -12.75 16.31 10.26
CA PRO A 32 -12.19 15.15 9.58
C PRO A 32 -10.65 15.03 9.69
N LEU A 33 -9.95 16.00 10.29
CA LEU A 33 -8.49 16.07 10.20
C LEU A 33 -7.78 14.96 10.98
N ASP A 34 -8.27 14.58 12.17
CA ASP A 34 -7.62 13.54 12.97
C ASP A 34 -7.65 12.18 12.26
N ASP A 35 -8.79 11.84 11.64
CA ASP A 35 -8.94 10.58 10.90
C ASP A 35 -8.09 10.58 9.61
N LEU A 36 -8.02 11.71 8.90
CA LEU A 36 -7.13 11.86 7.74
C LEU A 36 -5.64 11.81 8.13
N ASP A 37 -5.28 12.36 9.30
CA ASP A 37 -3.92 12.27 9.85
C ASP A 37 -3.53 10.83 10.17
N ARG A 38 -4.43 10.08 10.81
CA ARG A 38 -4.23 8.65 11.10
C ARG A 38 -4.06 7.85 9.82
N LEU A 39 -4.90 8.09 8.81
CA LEU A 39 -4.79 7.45 7.50
C LEU A 39 -3.43 7.75 6.84
N ALA A 40 -3.02 9.02 6.80
CA ALA A 40 -1.73 9.43 6.22
C ALA A 40 -0.55 8.75 6.92
N ARG A 41 -0.57 8.65 8.25
CA ARG A 41 0.45 7.93 9.04
C ARG A 41 0.49 6.44 8.71
N LYS A 42 -0.67 5.80 8.54
CA LYS A 42 -0.74 4.38 8.14
C LYS A 42 -0.12 4.17 6.75
N MET A 43 -0.40 5.06 5.80
CA MET A 43 0.19 5.00 4.47
C MET A 43 1.71 5.21 4.48
N ASP A 44 2.21 6.14 5.31
CA ASP A 44 3.65 6.34 5.50
C ASP A 44 4.32 5.10 6.09
N GLN A 45 3.74 4.55 7.17
CA GLN A 45 4.26 3.34 7.82
C GLN A 45 4.33 2.17 6.83
N LEU A 46 3.30 1.98 6.00
CA LEU A 46 3.31 0.94 4.97
C LEU A 46 4.39 1.21 3.91
N SER A 47 4.49 2.44 3.41
CA SER A 47 5.53 2.82 2.42
C SER A 47 6.93 2.55 2.95
N ASP A 48 7.20 2.94 4.19
CA ASP A 48 8.49 2.76 4.84
C ASP A 48 8.78 1.30 5.16
N THR A 49 7.78 0.54 5.61
CA THR A 49 7.91 -0.92 5.80
C THR A 49 8.31 -1.59 4.50
N ILE A 50 7.69 -1.23 3.37
CA ILE A 50 8.02 -1.81 2.05
C ILE A 50 9.42 -1.42 1.59
N LYS A 51 9.86 -0.18 1.86
CA LYS A 51 11.20 0.32 1.48
C LYS A 51 12.32 -0.31 2.32
N PHE A 52 12.09 -0.40 3.63
CA PHE A 52 13.11 -0.75 4.62
C PHE A 52 12.98 -2.18 5.14
N ALA A 53 12.11 -3.02 4.58
CA ALA A 53 12.09 -4.45 4.86
C ALA A 53 13.51 -5.03 4.63
N VAL A 54 14.30 -5.10 5.69
CA VAL A 54 15.71 -5.51 5.65
C VAL A 54 15.74 -6.97 5.23
N TYR A 55 16.31 -7.20 4.06
CA TYR A 55 16.72 -8.52 3.62
C TYR A 55 17.83 -8.97 4.57
N GLY A 56 17.50 -9.81 5.54
CA GLY A 56 18.53 -10.67 6.13
C GLY A 56 19.06 -11.57 5.03
N TYR A 57 20.22 -11.20 4.45
CA TYR A 57 21.33 -12.02 3.90
C TYR A 57 20.89 -13.28 3.11
N ALA A 58 21.24 -13.58 1.87
CA ALA A 58 22.41 -13.30 1.04
C ALA A 58 22.08 -13.77 -0.42
N PRO A 59 23.00 -13.66 -1.40
CA PRO A 59 22.76 -14.05 -2.78
C PRO A 59 22.79 -15.58 -2.94
N ILE A 60 21.67 -16.18 -3.32
CA ILE A 60 21.55 -17.62 -3.65
C ILE A 60 20.93 -17.79 -5.04
N PHE A 61 21.39 -17.00 -6.01
CA PHE A 61 21.29 -17.43 -7.40
C PHE A 61 22.54 -18.23 -7.75
N ASP A 62 22.79 -19.31 -7.02
CA ASP A 62 23.61 -20.39 -7.53
C ASP A 62 22.82 -21.69 -7.37
N GLN A 63 22.46 -22.24 -8.53
CA GLN A 63 21.93 -23.59 -8.75
C GLN A 63 20.66 -24.00 -7.99
N ALA A 64 19.51 -23.61 -8.53
CA ALA A 64 18.32 -24.44 -8.43
C ALA A 64 17.46 -24.25 -9.68
N ILE A 65 17.13 -25.36 -10.34
CA ILE A 65 16.04 -25.47 -11.32
C ILE A 65 14.81 -24.85 -10.66
N VAL A 66 14.42 -23.64 -11.08
CA VAL A 66 13.22 -23.01 -10.54
C VAL A 66 12.04 -23.76 -11.15
N ASP A 67 11.33 -24.51 -10.30
CA ASP A 67 10.10 -25.20 -10.66
C ASP A 67 9.13 -24.20 -11.32
N GLU A 68 8.71 -24.46 -12.57
CA GLU A 68 7.83 -23.58 -13.35
C GLU A 68 6.58 -23.17 -12.55
N LYS A 69 6.06 -24.08 -11.71
CA LYS A 69 4.92 -23.81 -10.84
C LYS A 69 5.19 -22.70 -9.83
N ARG A 70 6.40 -22.62 -9.29
CA ARG A 70 6.78 -21.59 -8.31
C ARG A 70 6.98 -20.23 -8.97
N LEU A 71 7.47 -20.20 -10.21
CA LEU A 71 7.52 -18.96 -11.00
C LEU A 71 6.11 -18.46 -11.31
N GLU A 72 5.19 -19.36 -11.67
CA GLU A 72 3.79 -19.04 -11.91
C GLU A 72 3.11 -18.49 -10.64
N GLU A 73 3.33 -19.12 -9.47
CA GLU A 73 2.82 -18.62 -8.19
C GLU A 73 3.38 -17.24 -7.83
N LEU A 74 4.69 -17.01 -8.01
CA LEU A 74 5.30 -15.69 -7.77
C LEU A 74 4.72 -14.62 -8.71
N PHE A 75 4.50 -14.97 -9.97
CA PHE A 75 3.89 -14.08 -10.95
C PHE A 75 2.43 -13.75 -10.58
N ASN A 76 1.66 -14.73 -10.14
CA ASN A 76 0.29 -14.53 -9.65
C ASN A 76 0.26 -13.62 -8.41
N PHE A 77 1.23 -13.74 -7.51
CA PHE A 77 1.38 -12.79 -6.39
C PHE A 77 1.66 -11.38 -6.87
N ASP A 78 2.60 -11.20 -7.80
CA ASP A 78 2.94 -9.88 -8.34
C ASP A 78 1.73 -9.23 -9.04
N GLN A 79 0.95 -9.99 -9.82
CA GLN A 79 -0.31 -9.49 -10.40
C GLN A 79 -1.35 -9.11 -9.34
N SER A 80 -1.50 -9.93 -8.30
CA SER A 80 -2.45 -9.62 -7.21
C SER A 80 -2.06 -8.34 -6.48
N LEU A 81 -0.77 -8.08 -6.30
CA LEU A 81 -0.27 -6.85 -5.68
C LEU A 81 -0.56 -5.62 -6.54
N GLU A 82 -0.38 -5.72 -7.86
CA GLU A 82 -0.74 -4.63 -8.76
C GLU A 82 -2.24 -4.32 -8.69
N LYS A 83 -3.09 -5.36 -8.65
CA LYS A 83 -4.53 -5.18 -8.51
C LYS A 83 -4.90 -4.47 -7.20
N GLU A 84 -4.38 -4.92 -6.05
CA GLU A 84 -4.66 -4.28 -4.77
C GLU A 84 -4.11 -2.84 -4.72
N LEU A 85 -2.96 -2.58 -5.37
CA LEU A 85 -2.43 -1.22 -5.49
C LEU A 85 -3.35 -0.31 -6.29
N LEU A 86 -3.91 -0.80 -7.41
CA LEU A 86 -4.89 -0.06 -8.20
C LEU A 86 -6.16 0.22 -7.39
N GLU A 87 -6.61 -0.73 -6.57
CA GLU A 87 -7.75 -0.54 -5.67
C GLU A 87 -7.48 0.58 -4.66
N VAL A 88 -6.31 0.60 -4.01
CA VAL A 88 -5.92 1.69 -3.10
C VAL A 88 -5.99 3.04 -3.81
N LYS A 89 -5.48 3.14 -5.04
CA LYS A 89 -5.53 4.38 -5.83
C LYS A 89 -6.97 4.82 -6.11
N ALA A 90 -7.83 3.89 -6.53
CA ALA A 90 -9.23 4.16 -6.80
C ALA A 90 -9.97 4.64 -5.55
N GLN A 91 -9.72 4.02 -4.40
CA GLN A 91 -10.34 4.43 -3.13
C GLN A 91 -9.85 5.81 -2.67
N VAL A 92 -8.56 6.14 -2.89
CA VAL A 92 -8.04 7.50 -2.63
C VAL A 92 -8.65 8.52 -3.60
N ASP A 93 -8.84 8.17 -4.87
CA ASP A 93 -9.53 9.03 -5.85
C ASP A 93 -10.95 9.37 -5.40
N ILE A 94 -11.69 8.36 -4.94
CA ILE A 94 -13.05 8.51 -4.39
C ILE A 94 -13.00 9.40 -3.15
N LEU A 95 -12.17 9.08 -2.16
CA LEU A 95 -12.04 9.83 -0.91
C LEU A 95 -11.77 11.32 -1.15
N VAL A 96 -10.81 11.65 -2.03
CA VAL A 96 -10.42 13.03 -2.32
C VAL A 96 -11.52 13.81 -3.04
N SER A 97 -12.41 13.10 -3.74
CA SER A 97 -13.54 13.70 -4.48
C SER A 97 -14.85 13.70 -3.68
N SER A 98 -14.89 13.03 -2.53
CA SER A 98 -16.09 12.84 -1.72
C SER A 98 -16.41 14.07 -0.86
N PRO A 99 -17.72 14.32 -0.59
CA PRO A 99 -18.13 15.36 0.32
C PRO A 99 -17.77 14.99 1.77
N GLU A 100 -17.63 16.01 2.62
CA GLU A 100 -17.22 15.88 4.03
C GLU A 100 -18.03 14.83 4.82
N LYS A 101 -19.35 14.81 4.63
CA LYS A 101 -20.28 13.86 5.27
C LYS A 101 -20.00 12.38 4.99
N GLU A 102 -19.28 12.06 3.92
CA GLU A 102 -18.96 10.69 3.48
C GLU A 102 -17.52 10.30 3.82
N LEU A 103 -16.68 11.24 4.25
CA LEU A 103 -15.24 10.99 4.44
C LEU A 103 -14.94 9.85 5.39
N ASN A 104 -15.66 9.74 6.51
CA ASN A 104 -15.40 8.68 7.49
C ASN A 104 -15.65 7.28 6.93
N GLU A 105 -16.61 7.14 6.02
CA GLU A 105 -16.84 5.90 5.29
C GLU A 105 -15.70 5.63 4.30
N LYS A 106 -15.32 6.65 3.51
CA LYS A 106 -14.28 6.52 2.50
C LYS A 106 -12.89 6.30 3.07
N ILE A 107 -12.59 6.87 4.24
CA ILE A 107 -11.37 6.59 5.00
C ILE A 107 -11.29 5.11 5.33
N LYS A 108 -12.39 4.50 5.83
CA LYS A 108 -12.43 3.06 6.12
C LYS A 108 -12.23 2.20 4.88
N GLU A 109 -12.79 2.59 3.74
CA GLU A 109 -12.59 1.89 2.46
C GLU A 109 -11.11 1.92 2.03
N VAL A 110 -10.42 3.07 2.18
CA VAL A 110 -8.98 3.16 1.96
C VAL A 110 -8.21 2.30 2.99
N GLU A 111 -8.58 2.32 4.26
CA GLU A 111 -7.92 1.49 5.28
C GLU A 111 -8.05 0.00 5.03
N LEU A 112 -9.20 -0.45 4.52
CA LEU A 112 -9.45 -1.83 4.13
C LEU A 112 -8.60 -2.23 2.93
N SER A 113 -8.53 -1.40 1.89
CA SER A 113 -7.67 -1.66 0.72
C SER A 113 -6.17 -1.68 1.09
N LEU A 114 -5.72 -0.78 1.98
CA LEU A 114 -4.36 -0.80 2.51
C LEU A 114 -4.05 -2.09 3.27
N THR A 115 -4.98 -2.57 4.09
CA THR A 115 -4.83 -3.84 4.83
C THR A 115 -4.71 -5.02 3.87
N LYS A 116 -5.56 -5.09 2.84
CA LYS A 116 -5.47 -6.13 1.80
C LYS A 116 -4.12 -6.13 1.08
N LEU A 117 -3.63 -4.94 0.70
CA LEU A 117 -2.33 -4.79 0.08
C LEU A 117 -1.19 -5.27 1.00
N GLU A 118 -1.24 -4.88 2.28
CA GLU A 118 -0.28 -5.32 3.29
C GLU A 118 -0.27 -6.84 3.46
N ASP A 119 -1.43 -7.48 3.51
CA ASP A 119 -1.56 -8.94 3.63
C ASP A 119 -0.99 -9.65 2.40
N LYS A 120 -1.24 -9.14 1.18
CA LYS A 120 -0.63 -9.70 -0.04
C LYS A 120 0.89 -9.55 -0.06
N LEU A 121 1.42 -8.45 0.47
CA LEU A 121 2.86 -8.25 0.60
C LEU A 121 3.49 -9.25 1.58
N LYS A 122 2.82 -9.50 2.71
CA LYS A 122 3.23 -10.52 3.69
C LYS A 122 3.21 -11.92 3.10
N MET A 123 2.13 -12.30 2.40
CA MET A 123 2.04 -13.61 1.73
C MET A 123 3.19 -13.82 0.74
N ARG A 124 3.49 -12.82 -0.09
CA ARG A 124 4.63 -12.87 -1.02
C ARG A 124 5.96 -12.99 -0.29
N GLU A 125 6.13 -12.28 0.83
CA GLU A 125 7.33 -12.37 1.66
C GLU A 125 7.52 -13.74 2.29
N GLU A 126 6.45 -14.33 2.81
CA GLU A 126 6.45 -15.69 3.35
C GLU A 126 6.77 -16.72 2.27
N PHE A 127 6.16 -16.60 1.09
CA PHE A 127 6.48 -17.44 -0.06
C PHE A 127 7.97 -17.41 -0.40
N LEU A 128 8.57 -16.21 -0.48
CA LEU A 128 10.00 -16.08 -0.73
C LEU A 128 10.89 -16.61 0.41
N LYS A 129 10.41 -16.62 1.66
CA LYS A 129 11.13 -17.22 2.79
C LYS A 129 11.11 -18.75 2.76
N GLN A 130 10.04 -19.37 2.26
CA GLN A 130 9.92 -20.83 2.13
C GLN A 130 10.76 -21.40 0.98
N VAL A 131 11.24 -20.55 0.08
CA VAL A 131 12.18 -20.89 -1.00
C VAL A 131 13.65 -20.89 -0.49
N LYS A 132 13.89 -20.52 0.78
CA LYS A 132 15.21 -20.60 1.42
C LYS A 132 15.59 -22.03 1.79
#